data_AF-A0A6I4NYX3-F1
#
_entry.id   AF-A0A6I4NYX3-F1
#
_cell.length_a   1.000
_cell.length_b   1.000
_cell.length_c   1.000
_cell.angle_alpha   90.00
_cell.angle_beta   90.00
_cell.angle_gamma   90.00
#
_symmetry.space_group_name_H-M   'P 1'
#
loop_
_entity.id
_entity.type
_entity.pdbx_description
1 polymer ?
#
loop_
_entity_poly.entity_id
_entity_poly.type
_entity_poly.pdbx_seq_one_letter_code
_entity_poly.pdbx_strand_id
1 'polypeptide(L)'
;MQQSLEVAATRARSWLERMPEWPILPTAGIEAVEDALGRELPAHGEDPAAVVARLADAVEPGLIAMQSPRFFGWVIGGTLPAALGADWLVSAWDQNTAMRSVTPGVVAAEELAGRWILDLLGLPEGASVGFTTGATMAGFAALAAARDAVLERAGVRERGDRGGPRCGIRRGLNGSRSGEDRRSTRPNSGCLGSREADVSTGGGG
;
A
#
# COMPACT_ATOMS: atom_id res chain seq x y z
N MET A 1 -22.59 22.41 3.10
CA MET A 1 -21.25 22.01 3.59
C MET A 1 -21.28 21.61 5.06
N GLN A 2 -21.64 22.50 6.00
CA GLN A 2 -21.69 22.14 7.43
C GLN A 2 -22.67 20.98 7.71
N GLN A 3 -23.87 21.05 7.12
CA GLN A 3 -24.91 20.03 7.29
C GLN A 3 -24.48 18.63 6.78
N SER A 4 -23.75 18.56 5.66
CA SER A 4 -23.27 17.26 5.14
C SER A 4 -22.24 16.61 6.05
N LEU A 5 -21.39 17.41 6.71
CA LEU A 5 -20.44 16.90 7.72
C LEU A 5 -21.17 16.39 8.96
N GLU A 6 -22.23 17.08 9.41
CA GLU A 6 -23.05 16.65 10.54
C GLU A 6 -23.81 15.35 10.26
N VAL A 7 -24.33 15.21 9.04
CA VAL A 7 -24.94 13.96 8.57
C VAL A 7 -23.90 12.83 8.58
N ALA A 8 -22.71 13.05 8.00
CA ALA A 8 -21.64 12.05 8.00
C ALA A 8 -21.24 11.62 9.42
N ALA A 9 -21.01 12.59 10.32
CA ALA A 9 -20.65 12.32 11.71
C ALA A 9 -21.75 11.56 12.47
N THR A 10 -23.03 11.87 12.19
CA THR A 10 -24.16 11.17 12.80
C THR A 10 -24.27 9.72 12.29
N ARG A 11 -24.13 9.50 10.98
CA ARG A 11 -24.12 8.16 10.38
C ARG A 11 -22.95 7.33 10.89
N ALA A 12 -21.74 7.89 10.93
CA ALA A 12 -20.56 7.20 11.43
C ALA A 12 -20.70 6.77 12.90
N ARG A 13 -21.24 7.63 13.78
CA ARG A 13 -21.50 7.27 15.18
C ARG A 13 -22.53 6.14 15.28
N SER A 14 -23.67 6.27 14.60
CA SER A 14 -24.72 5.26 14.61
C SER A 14 -24.22 3.90 14.10
N TRP A 15 -23.40 3.91 13.05
CA TRP A 15 -22.75 2.70 12.55
C TRP A 15 -21.90 2.03 13.64
N LEU A 16 -20.95 2.77 14.24
CA LEU A 16 -20.06 2.24 15.28
C LEU A 16 -20.81 1.72 16.51
N GLU A 17 -21.89 2.39 16.93
CA GLU A 17 -22.73 1.95 18.05
C GLU A 17 -23.44 0.61 17.76
N ARG A 18 -23.83 0.37 16.51
CA ARG A 18 -24.56 -0.84 16.09
C ARG A 18 -23.66 -2.02 15.72
N MET A 19 -22.35 -1.78 15.51
CA MET A 19 -21.39 -2.80 15.08
C MET A 19 -21.30 -4.08 15.92
N PRO A 20 -21.47 -4.06 17.26
CA PRO A 20 -21.46 -5.29 18.04
C PRO A 20 -22.58 -6.27 17.62
N GLU A 21 -23.73 -5.76 17.18
CA GLU A 21 -24.94 -6.55 16.86
C GLU A 21 -25.19 -6.70 15.36
N TRP A 22 -24.58 -5.86 14.52
CA TRP A 22 -24.77 -5.86 13.08
C TRP A 22 -24.42 -7.21 12.40
N PRO A 23 -25.18 -7.69 11.40
CA PRO A 23 -24.83 -8.91 10.67
C PRO A 23 -23.42 -8.84 10.08
N ILE A 24 -22.60 -9.89 10.25
CA ILE A 24 -21.23 -9.85 9.72
C ILE A 24 -21.23 -9.77 8.20
N LEU A 25 -22.05 -10.58 7.54
CA LEU A 25 -22.14 -10.64 6.09
C LEU A 25 -23.07 -9.53 5.55
N PRO A 26 -22.79 -9.01 4.34
CA PRO A 26 -23.69 -8.09 3.66
C PRO A 26 -25.09 -8.68 3.47
N THR A 27 -26.10 -7.82 3.54
CA THR A 27 -27.50 -8.15 3.24
C THR A 27 -27.95 -7.68 1.87
N ALA A 28 -27.15 -6.83 1.19
CA ALA A 28 -27.36 -6.39 -0.17
C ALA A 28 -26.18 -6.75 -1.07
N GLY A 29 -26.48 -7.11 -2.32
CA GLY A 29 -25.49 -7.33 -3.38
C GLY A 29 -25.17 -6.04 -4.14
N ILE A 30 -24.24 -6.13 -5.10
CA ILE A 30 -23.73 -4.99 -5.87
C ILE A 30 -24.86 -4.29 -6.62
N GLU A 31 -25.71 -5.05 -7.31
CA GLU A 31 -26.78 -4.51 -8.15
C GLU A 31 -27.80 -3.70 -7.34
N ALA A 32 -28.12 -4.16 -6.13
CA ALA A 32 -29.03 -3.46 -5.22
C ALA A 32 -28.43 -2.14 -4.71
N VAL A 33 -27.12 -2.11 -4.44
CA VAL A 33 -26.42 -0.88 -4.04
C VAL A 33 -26.36 0.11 -5.22
N GLU A 34 -26.06 -0.37 -6.43
CA GLU A 34 -26.06 0.46 -7.65
C GLU A 34 -27.45 1.06 -7.93
N ASP A 35 -28.51 0.27 -7.81
CA ASP A 35 -29.88 0.75 -7.98
C ASP A 35 -30.24 1.83 -6.96
N ALA A 36 -29.82 1.66 -5.69
CA ALA A 36 -30.07 2.63 -4.62
C ALA A 36 -29.22 3.92 -4.77
N LEU A 37 -28.01 3.83 -5.31
CA LEU A 37 -27.16 4.98 -5.64
C LEU A 37 -27.58 5.67 -6.95
N GLY A 38 -28.42 5.05 -7.76
CA GLY A 38 -28.71 5.51 -9.11
C GLY A 38 -27.59 5.17 -10.08
N ARG A 39 -27.97 4.63 -11.24
CA ARG A 39 -27.03 4.11 -12.25
C ARG A 39 -26.44 5.17 -13.18
N GLU A 40 -27.01 6.37 -13.18
CA GLU A 40 -26.64 7.44 -14.10
C GLU A 40 -26.09 8.65 -13.34
N LEU A 41 -25.13 9.35 -13.96
CA LEU A 41 -24.60 10.59 -13.43
C LEU A 41 -25.66 11.70 -13.53
N PRO A 42 -26.04 12.36 -12.43
CA PRO A 42 -27.03 13.44 -12.46
C PRO A 42 -26.56 14.61 -13.34
N ALA A 43 -27.48 15.16 -14.15
CA ALA A 43 -27.21 16.32 -15.00
C ALA A 43 -27.01 17.63 -14.21
N HIS A 44 -27.46 17.66 -12.95
CA HIS A 44 -27.43 18.82 -12.07
C HIS A 44 -26.94 18.41 -10.67
N GLY A 45 -26.38 19.38 -9.94
CA GLY A 45 -25.97 19.16 -8.55
C GLY A 45 -27.16 18.86 -7.65
N GLU A 46 -26.95 17.98 -6.69
CA GLU A 46 -27.89 17.65 -5.61
C GLU A 46 -27.48 18.35 -4.31
N ASP A 47 -28.38 18.38 -3.32
CA ASP A 47 -28.04 18.81 -1.97
C ASP A 47 -26.95 17.88 -1.38
N PRO A 48 -25.77 18.40 -0.99
CA PRO A 48 -24.70 17.59 -0.44
C PRO A 48 -25.09 16.77 0.79
N ALA A 49 -26.00 17.27 1.64
CA ALA A 49 -26.44 16.52 2.81
C ALA A 49 -27.30 15.30 2.40
N ALA A 50 -28.19 15.47 1.42
CA ALA A 50 -28.96 14.39 0.83
C ALA A 50 -28.06 13.35 0.14
N VAL A 51 -27.01 13.76 -0.55
CA VAL A 51 -26.04 12.85 -1.20
C VAL A 51 -25.33 11.97 -0.16
N VAL A 52 -24.83 12.56 0.93
CA VAL A 52 -24.16 11.80 2.00
C VAL A 52 -25.13 10.85 2.70
N ALA A 53 -26.37 11.29 2.95
CA ALA A 53 -27.40 10.42 3.55
C ALA A 53 -27.72 9.23 2.64
N ARG A 54 -27.93 9.49 1.34
CA ARG A 54 -28.21 8.48 0.32
C ARG A 54 -27.05 7.49 0.17
N LEU A 55 -25.81 7.98 0.20
CA LEU A 55 -24.62 7.14 0.18
C LEU A 55 -24.62 6.16 1.36
N ALA A 56 -24.86 6.65 2.57
CA ALA A 56 -24.92 5.80 3.76
C ALA A 56 -26.05 4.76 3.66
N ASP A 57 -27.28 5.19 3.35
CA ASP A 57 -28.44 4.30 3.27
C ASP A 57 -28.29 3.22 2.18
N ALA A 58 -27.68 3.56 1.03
CA ALA A 58 -27.47 2.63 -0.06
C ALA A 58 -26.32 1.65 0.20
N VAL A 59 -25.21 2.11 0.78
CA VAL A 59 -23.97 1.31 0.90
C VAL A 59 -23.95 0.45 2.16
N GLU A 60 -24.46 0.94 3.29
CA GLU A 60 -24.39 0.22 4.58
C GLU A 60 -24.91 -1.24 4.51
N PRO A 61 -26.02 -1.57 3.83
CA PRO A 61 -26.49 -2.95 3.70
C PRO A 61 -25.54 -3.85 2.89
N GLY A 62 -24.70 -3.27 2.04
CA GLY A 62 -23.69 -3.96 1.23
C GLY A 62 -22.34 -4.11 1.94
N LEU A 63 -22.17 -3.51 3.13
CA LEU A 63 -20.93 -3.60 3.88
C LEU A 63 -20.83 -4.92 4.66
N ILE A 64 -19.65 -5.51 4.64
CA ILE A 64 -19.24 -6.55 5.58
C ILE A 64 -18.70 -5.87 6.85
N ALA A 65 -19.15 -6.29 8.03
CA ALA A 65 -18.82 -5.63 9.29
C ALA A 65 -17.40 -5.99 9.80
N MET A 66 -16.37 -5.60 9.06
CA MET A 66 -14.97 -5.95 9.32
C MET A 66 -14.43 -5.44 10.66
N GLN A 67 -14.98 -4.32 11.16
CA GLN A 67 -14.61 -3.72 12.44
C GLN A 67 -15.30 -4.37 13.64
N SER A 68 -16.23 -5.31 13.41
CA SER A 68 -16.94 -6.00 14.48
C SER A 68 -16.01 -6.94 15.25
N PRO A 69 -16.14 -7.07 16.59
CA PRO A 69 -15.37 -8.04 17.37
C PRO A 69 -15.69 -9.50 17.01
N ARG A 70 -16.75 -9.73 16.23
CA ARG A 70 -17.17 -11.06 15.73
C ARG A 70 -16.59 -11.39 14.35
N PHE A 71 -15.81 -10.49 13.76
CA PHE A 71 -15.18 -10.70 12.47
C PHE A 71 -13.75 -11.23 12.64
N PHE A 72 -13.50 -12.44 12.12
CA PHE A 72 -12.21 -13.14 12.22
C PHE A 72 -11.59 -13.44 10.85
N GLY A 73 -11.98 -12.68 9.82
CA GLY A 73 -11.51 -12.87 8.45
C GLY A 73 -10.27 -12.05 8.13
N TRP A 74 -9.32 -12.66 7.40
CA TRP A 74 -8.13 -12.00 6.84
C TRP A 74 -7.24 -11.30 7.90
N VAL A 75 -6.34 -10.41 7.45
CA VAL A 75 -5.48 -9.57 8.29
C VAL A 75 -6.11 -8.18 8.35
N ILE A 76 -7.26 -8.07 9.01
CA ILE A 76 -8.02 -6.84 9.13
C ILE A 76 -8.29 -6.59 10.60
N GLY A 77 -7.77 -5.47 11.12
CA GLY A 77 -8.02 -5.02 12.48
C GLY A 77 -9.18 -4.03 12.53
N GLY A 78 -9.82 -3.91 13.70
CA GLY A 78 -10.79 -2.85 13.96
C GLY A 78 -10.11 -1.49 14.14
N THR A 79 -10.73 -0.43 13.62
CA THR A 79 -10.24 0.95 13.80
C THR A 79 -10.48 1.43 15.23
N LEU A 80 -9.44 1.97 15.88
CA LEU A 80 -9.59 2.63 17.18
C LEU A 80 -10.34 3.97 17.03
N PRO A 81 -11.25 4.35 17.95
CA PRO A 81 -11.93 5.65 17.88
C PRO A 81 -10.98 6.85 17.81
N ALA A 82 -9.85 6.80 18.51
CA ALA A 82 -8.82 7.84 18.43
C ALA A 82 -8.16 7.93 17.04
N ALA A 83 -7.93 6.80 16.38
CA ALA A 83 -7.39 6.77 15.03
C ALA A 83 -8.39 7.34 14.01
N LEU A 84 -9.66 6.96 14.10
CA LEU A 84 -10.72 7.53 13.26
C LEU A 84 -10.86 9.04 13.46
N GLY A 85 -10.79 9.52 14.71
CA GLY A 85 -10.81 10.94 15.01
C GLY A 85 -9.63 11.69 14.38
N ALA A 86 -8.44 11.09 14.40
CA ALA A 86 -7.28 11.65 13.70
C ALA A 86 -7.48 11.67 12.18
N ASP A 87 -8.06 10.62 11.58
CA ASP A 87 -8.37 10.57 10.14
C ASP A 87 -9.36 11.67 9.71
N TRP A 88 -10.34 11.99 10.57
CA TRP A 88 -11.24 13.12 10.32
C TRP A 88 -10.49 14.45 10.29
N LEU A 89 -9.53 14.65 11.21
CA LEU A 89 -8.70 15.86 11.23
C LEU A 89 -7.77 15.93 10.01
N VAL A 90 -7.12 14.83 9.64
CA VAL A 90 -6.26 14.74 8.44
C VAL A 90 -7.06 15.11 7.19
N SER A 91 -8.27 14.55 7.05
CA SER A 91 -9.16 14.85 5.93
C SER A 91 -9.64 16.31 5.93
N ALA A 92 -9.88 16.89 7.11
CA ALA A 92 -10.30 18.29 7.24
C ALA A 92 -9.16 19.29 6.96
N TRP A 93 -7.92 18.94 7.29
CA TRP A 93 -6.76 19.81 7.05
C TRP A 93 -6.28 19.78 5.60
N ASP A 94 -6.51 18.67 4.88
CA ASP A 94 -6.26 18.52 3.44
C ASP A 94 -4.88 19.03 2.98
N GLN A 95 -3.83 18.60 3.69
CA GLN A 95 -2.46 19.06 3.43
C GLN A 95 -1.72 18.12 2.48
N ASN A 96 -1.15 18.67 1.38
CA ASN A 96 -0.19 17.97 0.54
C ASN A 96 1.23 18.11 1.14
N THR A 97 1.79 17.02 1.65
CA THR A 97 3.00 17.03 2.50
C THR A 97 4.29 16.70 1.76
N ALA A 98 4.35 16.96 0.45
CA ALA A 98 5.50 16.59 -0.38
C ALA A 98 6.81 17.30 0.00
N MET A 99 6.76 18.44 0.71
CA MET A 99 7.93 19.23 1.08
C MET A 99 7.93 19.63 2.55
N ARG A 100 9.03 19.31 3.24
CA ARG A 100 9.20 19.50 4.69
C ARG A 100 8.86 20.92 5.17
N SER A 101 9.29 21.95 4.43
CA SER A 101 9.10 23.35 4.80
C SER A 101 7.67 23.86 4.61
N VAL A 102 6.85 23.19 3.80
CA VAL A 102 5.50 23.65 3.44
C VAL A 102 4.47 23.15 4.45
N THR A 103 4.66 21.96 5.03
CA THR A 103 3.72 21.34 5.98
C THR A 103 4.40 20.98 7.31
N PRO A 104 4.93 21.97 8.07
CA PRO A 104 5.75 21.71 9.25
C PRO A 104 4.99 20.97 10.36
N GLY A 105 3.68 21.18 10.50
CA GLY A 105 2.86 20.49 11.50
C GLY A 105 2.75 18.99 11.26
N VAL A 106 2.48 18.58 10.02
CA VAL A 106 2.38 17.15 9.67
C VAL A 106 3.74 16.47 9.79
N VAL A 107 4.79 17.12 9.29
CA VAL A 107 6.16 16.56 9.34
C VAL A 107 6.63 16.39 10.78
N ALA A 108 6.36 17.36 11.66
CA ALA A 108 6.72 17.25 13.07
C ALA A 108 6.01 16.07 13.76
N ALA A 109 4.71 15.87 13.46
CA ALA A 109 3.96 14.73 13.98
C ALA A 109 4.51 13.40 13.45
N GLU A 110 4.81 13.32 12.16
CA GLU A 110 5.35 12.12 11.51
C GLU A 110 6.75 11.75 12.03
N GLU A 111 7.66 12.73 12.14
CA GLU A 111 9.01 12.52 12.68
C GLU A 111 8.97 12.06 14.14
N LEU A 112 8.05 12.61 14.95
CA LEU A 112 7.88 12.21 16.35
C LEU A 112 7.29 10.81 16.48
N ALA A 113 6.26 10.49 15.69
CA ALA A 113 5.69 9.15 15.63
C ALA A 113 6.74 8.11 15.19
N GLY A 114 7.60 8.46 14.23
CA GLY A 114 8.71 7.63 13.80
C GLY A 114 9.69 7.32 14.94
N ARG A 115 10.09 8.33 15.72
CA ARG A 115 10.94 8.12 16.92
C ARG A 115 10.29 7.18 17.92
N TRP A 116 9.01 7.38 18.23
CA TRP A 116 8.28 6.49 19.13
C TRP A 116 8.22 5.05 18.63
N ILE A 117 8.09 4.83 17.31
CA ILE A 117 8.13 3.48 16.74
C ILE A 117 9.52 2.84 16.91
N LEU A 118 10.60 3.59 16.71
CA LEU A 118 11.95 3.08 16.94
C LEU A 118 12.14 2.67 18.40
N ASP A 119 11.70 3.52 19.34
CA ASP A 119 11.77 3.26 20.78
C ASP A 119 10.96 2.01 21.16
N LEU A 120 9.71 1.91 20.69
CA LEU A 120 8.82 0.78 20.96
C LEU A 120 9.35 -0.55 20.41
N LEU A 121 10.05 -0.51 19.27
CA LEU A 121 10.63 -1.69 18.65
C LEU A 121 12.08 -1.97 19.10
N GLY A 122 12.67 -1.11 19.93
CA GLY A 122 14.06 -1.24 20.38
C GLY A 122 15.08 -1.11 19.25
N LEU A 123 14.77 -0.31 18.22
CA LEU A 123 15.65 -0.07 17.07
C LEU A 123 16.62 1.09 17.34
N PRO A 124 17.77 1.16 16.63
CA PRO A 124 18.72 2.26 16.82
C PRO A 124 18.09 3.63 16.53
N GLU A 125 18.38 4.63 17.37
CA GLU A 125 17.87 6.00 17.22
C GLU A 125 18.27 6.65 15.88
N GLY A 126 19.43 6.26 15.33
CA GLY A 126 19.89 6.70 14.01
C GLY A 126 19.19 6.03 12.82
N ALA A 127 18.25 5.10 13.04
CA ALA A 127 17.48 4.49 11.98
C ALA A 127 16.47 5.48 11.38
N SER A 128 16.20 5.36 10.09
CA SER A 128 15.17 6.17 9.43
C SER A 128 13.83 5.44 9.44
N VAL A 129 12.74 6.19 9.58
CA VAL A 129 11.37 5.69 9.48
C VAL A 129 10.69 6.36 8.28
N GLY A 130 9.92 5.58 7.53
CA GLY A 130 9.06 6.08 6.46
C GLY A 130 7.68 5.45 6.58
N PHE A 131 6.65 6.29 6.55
CA PHE A 131 5.27 5.84 6.50
C PHE A 131 4.86 5.59 5.05
N THR A 132 4.16 4.49 4.80
CA THR A 132 3.66 4.13 3.47
C THR A 132 2.19 3.79 3.56
N THR A 133 1.50 3.81 2.42
CA THR A 133 0.06 3.50 2.35
C THR A 133 -0.28 2.05 2.70
N GLY A 134 0.72 1.14 2.72
CA GLY A 134 0.51 -0.24 3.12
C GLY A 134 1.75 -1.12 2.93
N ALA A 135 1.63 -2.38 3.38
CA ALA A 135 2.73 -3.34 3.44
C ALA A 135 3.43 -3.59 2.09
N THR A 136 2.68 -3.54 0.99
CA THR A 136 3.25 -3.68 -0.36
C THR A 136 4.27 -2.58 -0.67
N MET A 137 3.94 -1.32 -0.38
CA MET A 137 4.85 -0.20 -0.63
C MET A 137 6.02 -0.19 0.36
N ALA A 138 5.78 -0.57 1.61
CA ALA A 138 6.86 -0.78 2.58
C ALA A 138 7.86 -1.84 2.09
N GLY A 139 7.36 -2.98 1.61
CA GLY A 139 8.19 -4.05 1.05
C GLY A 139 8.95 -3.62 -0.20
N PHE A 140 8.29 -2.89 -1.11
CA PHE A 140 8.94 -2.32 -2.29
C PHE A 140 10.07 -1.36 -1.91
N ALA A 141 9.81 -0.42 -0.99
CA ALA A 141 10.82 0.53 -0.51
C ALA A 141 12.01 -0.18 0.15
N ALA A 142 11.75 -1.19 0.98
CA ALA A 142 12.79 -2.01 1.61
C ALA A 142 13.65 -2.74 0.57
N LEU A 143 13.03 -3.33 -0.46
CA LEU A 143 13.74 -4.00 -1.55
C LEU A 143 14.57 -3.02 -2.39
N ALA A 144 14.03 -1.83 -2.67
CA ALA A 144 14.76 -0.77 -3.39
C ALA A 144 16.00 -0.31 -2.60
N ALA A 145 15.85 -0.03 -1.30
CA ALA A 145 16.96 0.35 -0.42
C ALA A 145 18.00 -0.77 -0.30
N ALA A 146 17.55 -2.03 -0.16
CA ALA A 146 18.45 -3.18 -0.10
C ALA A 146 19.24 -3.37 -1.41
N ARG A 147 18.59 -3.20 -2.56
CA ARG A 147 19.24 -3.22 -3.88
C ARG A 147 20.32 -2.15 -3.97
N ASP A 148 19.98 -0.91 -3.61
CA ASP A 148 20.91 0.22 -3.72
C ASP A 148 22.13 0.02 -2.82
N ALA A 149 21.94 -0.50 -1.59
CA ALA A 149 23.04 -0.86 -0.70
C ALA A 149 23.94 -1.99 -1.26
N VAL A 150 23.38 -2.97 -1.98
CA VAL A 150 24.16 -4.02 -2.64
C VAL A 150 24.96 -3.45 -3.83
N LEU A 151 24.35 -2.60 -4.65
CA LEU A 151 25.00 -1.97 -5.80
C LEU A 151 26.13 -1.04 -5.37
N GLU A 152 25.95 -0.33 -4.26
CA GLU A 152 26.99 0.50 -3.65
C GLU A 152 28.16 -0.33 -3.15
N ARG A 153 27.91 -1.40 -2.39
CA ARG A 153 28.97 -2.34 -1.94
C ARG A 153 29.71 -3.00 -3.10
N ALA A 154 29.05 -3.20 -4.23
CA ALA A 154 29.65 -3.76 -5.44
C ALA A 154 30.37 -2.72 -6.31
N GLY A 155 30.34 -1.43 -5.95
CA GLY A 155 31.04 -0.36 -6.70
C GLY A 155 30.47 -0.09 -8.10
N VAL A 156 29.20 -0.45 -8.34
CA VAL A 156 28.55 -0.33 -9.65
C VAL A 156 27.50 0.78 -9.72
N ARG A 157 27.20 1.43 -8.59
CA ARG A 157 26.19 2.50 -8.50
C ARG A 157 26.45 3.65 -9.47
N GLU A 158 27.71 4.01 -9.69
CA GLU A 158 28.10 5.14 -10.56
C GLU A 158 28.26 4.76 -12.05
N ARG A 159 28.26 3.47 -12.39
CA ARG A 159 28.59 3.00 -13.76
C ARG A 159 27.38 2.92 -14.70
N GLY A 160 26.17 3.20 -14.19
CA GLY A 160 24.92 2.91 -14.90
C GLY A 160 24.66 1.39 -14.97
N ASP A 161 23.40 0.98 -14.98
CA ASP A 161 22.99 -0.42 -14.75
C ASP A 161 23.37 -1.42 -15.87
N ARG A 162 24.04 -0.96 -16.93
CA ARG A 162 24.45 -1.80 -18.06
C ARG A 162 25.67 -2.65 -17.68
N GLY A 163 25.43 -3.69 -16.88
CA GLY A 163 26.42 -4.70 -16.49
C GLY A 163 26.55 -4.98 -14.98
N GLY A 164 25.63 -4.47 -14.15
CA GLY A 164 25.67 -4.70 -12.69
C GLY A 164 25.47 -6.18 -12.29
N PRO A 165 25.93 -6.60 -11.09
CA PRO A 165 25.77 -7.96 -10.62
C PRO A 165 24.28 -8.30 -10.45
N ARG A 166 23.91 -9.51 -10.87
CA ARG A 166 22.55 -10.03 -10.71
C ARG A 166 22.23 -10.15 -9.22
N CYS A 167 21.38 -9.27 -8.70
CA CYS A 167 20.90 -9.34 -7.32
C CYS A 167 19.75 -10.35 -7.23
N GLY A 168 20.05 -11.57 -6.75
CA GLY A 168 19.02 -12.57 -6.51
C GLY A 168 18.25 -12.27 -5.22
N ILE A 169 16.93 -12.15 -5.31
CA ILE A 169 16.05 -12.09 -4.13
C ILE A 169 15.78 -13.53 -3.68
N ARG A 170 16.39 -13.96 -2.57
CA ARG A 170 16.03 -15.23 -1.93
C ARG A 170 14.86 -14.97 -1.01
N ARG A 171 13.67 -15.49 -1.34
CA ARG A 171 12.56 -15.55 -0.38
C ARG A 171 13.01 -16.41 0.80
N GLY A 172 13.03 -15.84 2.00
CA GLY A 172 13.20 -16.59 3.23
C GLY A 172 11.98 -17.49 3.43
N LEU A 173 12.06 -18.73 2.96
CA LEU A 173 11.17 -19.78 3.43
C LEU A 173 11.65 -20.17 4.83
N ASN A 174 10.70 -20.22 5.76
CA ASN A 174 10.93 -20.49 7.17
C ASN A 174 11.75 -21.78 7.32
N GLY A 175 12.88 -21.70 8.00
CA GLY A 175 13.86 -22.77 8.07
C GLY A 175 13.40 -23.91 8.98
N SER A 176 12.82 -24.97 8.40
CA SER A 176 13.07 -26.31 8.92
C SER A 176 14.38 -26.81 8.32
N ARG A 177 15.42 -26.85 9.15
CA ARG A 177 16.67 -27.56 8.84
C ARG A 177 16.35 -29.06 8.73
N SER A 178 16.52 -29.62 7.54
CA SER A 178 16.90 -31.02 7.35
C SER A 178 17.87 -31.10 6.18
N GLY A 179 18.99 -31.80 6.39
CA GLY A 179 20.16 -31.84 5.52
C GLY A 179 19.97 -32.52 4.17
N GLU A 180 21.10 -32.62 3.46
CA GLU A 180 21.30 -33.15 2.09
C GLU A 180 20.70 -32.25 0.98
N ASP A 181 21.34 -31.95 -0.16
CA ASP A 181 22.46 -32.56 -0.86
C ASP A 181 23.17 -31.47 -1.70
N ARG A 182 24.51 -31.41 -1.61
CA ARG A 182 25.35 -30.62 -2.52
C ARG A 182 25.53 -31.40 -3.80
N ARG A 183 24.80 -31.08 -4.88
CA ARG A 183 25.22 -31.49 -6.22
C ARG A 183 24.87 -30.46 -7.30
N SER A 184 25.93 -29.78 -7.74
CA SER A 184 26.25 -29.53 -9.15
C SER A 184 25.13 -29.04 -10.08
N THR A 185 25.13 -27.74 -10.36
CA THR A 185 24.79 -27.24 -11.70
C THR A 185 25.83 -26.20 -12.12
N ARG A 186 26.82 -26.67 -12.89
CA ARG A 186 27.70 -25.80 -13.69
C ARG A 186 26.86 -25.07 -14.74
N PRO A 187 27.15 -23.80 -15.09
CA PRO A 187 26.54 -23.18 -16.25
C PRO A 187 27.17 -23.77 -17.53
N ASN A 188 26.34 -24.36 -18.38
CA ASN A 188 26.75 -24.88 -19.67
C ASN A 188 26.97 -23.70 -20.64
N SER A 189 28.23 -23.44 -20.95
CA SER A 189 28.67 -22.68 -22.12
C SER A 189 28.52 -23.55 -23.36
N GLY A 190 27.68 -23.18 -24.32
CA GLY A 190 27.72 -23.79 -25.64
C GLY A 190 26.44 -23.68 -26.46
N CYS A 191 26.58 -23.06 -27.62
CA CYS A 191 25.82 -23.27 -28.85
C CYS A 191 24.45 -22.59 -28.96
N LEU A 192 24.43 -21.46 -29.67
CA LEU A 192 23.65 -21.32 -30.91
C LEU A 192 24.48 -20.51 -31.90
N GLY A 193 25.01 -21.21 -32.90
CA GLY A 193 25.56 -20.61 -34.10
C GLY A 193 24.51 -20.62 -35.21
N SER A 194 24.45 -19.52 -35.95
CA SER A 194 23.90 -19.41 -37.31
C SER A 194 24.63 -18.22 -37.93
N ARG A 195 25.75 -18.45 -38.64
CA ARG A 195 25.81 -18.48 -40.11
C ARG A 195 24.92 -17.41 -40.76
N GLU A 196 25.55 -16.31 -41.16
CA GLU A 196 25.10 -15.47 -42.26
C GLU A 196 26.31 -15.03 -43.11
N ALA A 197 26.00 -14.79 -44.38
CA ALA A 197 26.84 -14.98 -45.55
C ALA A 197 28.04 -14.05 -45.71
N ASP A 198 29.09 -14.64 -46.26
CA ASP A 198 30.19 -13.98 -46.95
C ASP A 198 29.66 -13.42 -48.29
N VAL A 199 29.58 -12.09 -48.41
CA VAL A 199 29.56 -11.37 -49.69
C VAL A 199 30.32 -10.05 -49.48
N SER A 200 31.55 -9.99 -50.00
CA SER A 200 32.22 -8.74 -50.36
C SER A 200 33.30 -9.02 -51.40
N THR A 201 32.88 -8.88 -52.65
CA THR A 201 33.61 -8.38 -53.82
C THR A 201 35.05 -7.91 -53.62
N GLY A 202 35.92 -8.37 -54.52
CA GLY A 202 37.33 -7.98 -54.59
C GLY A 202 37.59 -6.57 -55.11
N GLY A 203 38.88 -6.22 -55.11
CA GLY A 203 39.41 -5.04 -55.77
C GLY A 203 40.84 -4.70 -55.34
N GLY A 204 41.81 -5.13 -56.15
CA GLY A 204 43.01 -4.33 -56.48
C GLY A 204 44.33 -4.69 -55.80
N GLY A 205 45.30 -5.13 -56.60
CA GLY A 205 46.73 -5.15 -56.26
C GLY A 205 47.45 -6.38 -56.73
#